data_AF-A0A3N0EA14-F1
#
_entry.id   AF-A0A3N0EA14-F1
#
_cell.length_a   1.000
_cell.length_b   1.000
_cell.length_c   1.000
_cell.angle_alpha   90.00
_cell.angle_beta   90.00
_cell.angle_gamma   90.00
#
_symmetry.space_group_name_H-M   'P 1'
#
loop_
_entity.id
_entity.type
_entity.pdbx_description
1 polymer ?
#
loop_
_entity_poly.entity_id
_entity_poly.type
_entity_poly.pdbx_seq_one_letter_code
_entity_poly.pdbx_strand_id
1 'polypeptide(L)'
;MPQSLSYLPPVYLFYLIPDTNFFATFEKPAKTTDVMKFASFLHFFSLFLLLSGCNRDTCCDEPLQEMNFEAPAPQEFINLQETARETLSTNIIFQAEQGLEHTSDNGMMIIIPQGCFTSADGQLIDGDITLEFIELYDRNDMLVTNKPSMGQITEQIRSLLIGERFFYLNLTRDGQQIVSDCGIQIRVPISQTGDAAEDMFLWEGMENENDSFFWNVYTEGEFFTENGYYVTYVSGNGWKGIAHAANYPGEKAGIQVLASDGYNGENAAVYLAYADEKHAIAQLYWDNKTSMFTDPYRQFSPNLDIHLLFISAEGEQWRYAVKSITAEADKIYTIAHSETSTATLTELLSVIAKLP
;
A
#
# COMPACT_ATOMS: atom_id res chain seq x y z
N MET A 1 -21.85 8.55 -54.84
CA MET A 1 -22.06 7.24 -54.17
C MET A 1 -21.03 6.27 -54.74
N PRO A 2 -20.04 5.88 -53.94
CA PRO A 2 -20.09 4.60 -53.22
C PRO A 2 -19.67 4.73 -51.73
N GLN A 3 -20.41 4.06 -50.85
CA GLN A 3 -20.07 2.87 -50.05
C GLN A 3 -19.27 3.14 -48.77
N SER A 4 -20.02 3.08 -47.68
CA SER A 4 -19.62 3.04 -46.27
C SER A 4 -18.88 1.75 -45.93
N LEU A 5 -17.70 1.87 -45.31
CA LEU A 5 -17.05 0.79 -44.58
C LEU A 5 -17.35 0.97 -43.09
N SER A 6 -18.20 0.09 -42.58
CA SER A 6 -18.44 -0.12 -41.15
C SER A 6 -17.23 -0.85 -40.54
N TYR A 7 -16.55 -0.20 -39.61
CA TYR A 7 -15.54 -0.83 -38.75
C TYR A 7 -16.26 -1.56 -37.61
N LEU A 8 -16.04 -2.87 -37.50
CA LEU A 8 -16.36 -3.65 -36.30
C LEU A 8 -15.08 -3.76 -35.45
N PRO A 9 -15.18 -3.71 -34.10
CA PRO A 9 -14.02 -3.93 -33.23
C PRO A 9 -13.66 -5.43 -33.16
N PRO A 10 -12.40 -5.77 -32.80
CA PRO A 10 -11.95 -7.15 -32.70
C PRO A 10 -12.53 -7.83 -31.45
N VAL A 11 -13.04 -9.04 -31.64
CA VAL A 11 -13.40 -9.99 -30.59
C VAL A 11 -12.11 -10.62 -30.05
N TYR A 12 -11.79 -10.41 -28.78
CA TYR A 12 -10.73 -11.14 -28.10
C TYR A 12 -11.18 -12.58 -27.83
N LEU A 13 -10.47 -13.53 -28.43
CA LEU A 13 -10.65 -14.96 -28.21
C LEU A 13 -9.90 -15.36 -26.93
N PHE A 14 -10.63 -15.77 -25.90
CA PHE A 14 -10.05 -16.40 -24.71
C PHE A 14 -9.45 -17.76 -25.07
N TYR A 15 -8.15 -17.93 -24.86
CA TYR A 15 -7.53 -19.26 -24.84
C TYR A 15 -7.84 -19.93 -23.49
N LEU A 16 -8.73 -20.92 -23.54
CA LEU A 16 -8.95 -21.88 -22.45
C LEU A 16 -7.75 -22.84 -22.38
N ILE A 17 -7.08 -22.88 -21.24
CA ILE A 17 -6.07 -23.89 -20.91
C ILE A 17 -6.83 -25.17 -20.50
N PRO A 18 -6.51 -26.35 -21.08
CA PRO A 18 -7.23 -27.58 -20.76
C PRO A 18 -6.77 -28.21 -19.43
N ASP A 19 -7.76 -28.56 -18.61
CA ASP A 19 -7.65 -29.39 -17.43
C ASP A 19 -6.92 -30.71 -17.73
N THR A 20 -5.84 -30.98 -17.00
CA THR A 20 -5.20 -32.29 -16.99
C THR A 20 -5.77 -33.14 -15.86
N ASN A 21 -6.56 -34.12 -16.26
CA ASN A 21 -6.99 -35.26 -15.46
C ASN A 21 -5.78 -35.99 -14.86
N PHE A 22 -5.67 -36.01 -13.54
CA PHE A 22 -4.84 -36.98 -12.82
C PHE A 22 -5.75 -37.94 -12.05
N PHE A 23 -6.13 -39.04 -12.71
CA PHE A 23 -6.75 -40.19 -12.05
C PHE A 23 -5.68 -40.94 -11.27
N ALA A 24 -5.66 -40.79 -9.95
CA ALA A 24 -4.99 -41.72 -9.05
C ALA A 24 -6.03 -42.65 -8.43
N THR A 25 -6.16 -43.85 -8.99
CA THR A 25 -6.83 -44.99 -8.37
C THR A 25 -6.06 -45.42 -7.11
N PHE A 26 -6.67 -45.32 -5.93
CA PHE A 26 -6.19 -46.01 -4.74
C PHE A 26 -7.11 -47.19 -4.41
N GLU A 27 -6.54 -48.38 -4.48
CA GLU A 27 -7.16 -49.65 -4.08
C GLU A 27 -7.31 -49.77 -2.55
N LYS A 28 -8.30 -50.55 -2.15
CA LYS A 28 -8.70 -50.90 -0.77
C LYS A 28 -7.56 -51.46 0.10
N PRO A 29 -7.67 -51.33 1.45
CA PRO A 29 -6.84 -52.10 2.37
C PRO A 29 -7.41 -53.50 2.63
N ALA A 30 -6.55 -54.52 2.62
CA ALA A 30 -6.85 -55.86 3.13
C ALA A 30 -6.18 -56.05 4.51
N LYS A 31 -6.97 -56.55 5.46
CA LYS A 31 -6.57 -57.01 6.79
C LYS A 31 -5.78 -58.31 6.69
N THR A 32 -4.75 -58.47 7.54
CA THR A 32 -4.56 -59.72 8.29
C THR A 32 -3.70 -59.54 9.54
N THR A 33 -4.25 -60.08 10.62
CA THR A 33 -3.72 -60.38 11.95
C THR A 33 -2.49 -61.29 11.91
N ASP A 34 -1.56 -61.12 12.86
CA ASP A 34 -1.17 -62.23 13.74
C ASP A 34 -0.45 -61.79 15.03
N VAL A 35 -0.64 -62.63 16.03
CA VAL A 35 -0.41 -62.47 17.47
C VAL A 35 0.83 -63.26 17.89
N MET A 36 1.75 -62.69 18.68
CA MET A 36 2.32 -63.42 19.84
C MET A 36 3.15 -62.55 20.79
N LYS A 37 2.99 -62.90 22.08
CA LYS A 37 3.51 -62.30 23.32
C LYS A 37 5.01 -62.58 23.51
N PHE A 38 5.75 -61.75 24.26
CA PHE A 38 6.55 -62.18 25.43
C PHE A 38 7.14 -61.00 26.22
N ALA A 39 6.96 -61.07 27.55
CA ALA A 39 7.79 -60.58 28.66
C ALA A 39 8.20 -59.08 28.79
N SER A 40 7.56 -58.42 29.75
CA SER A 40 8.16 -57.87 30.98
C SER A 40 9.54 -57.21 30.89
N PHE A 41 9.59 -55.87 30.92
CA PHE A 41 10.50 -55.16 31.81
C PHE A 41 9.92 -53.80 32.22
N LEU A 42 9.80 -53.64 33.53
CA LEU A 42 9.37 -52.47 34.25
C LEU A 42 10.49 -51.41 34.15
N HIS A 43 10.30 -50.29 33.46
CA HIS A 43 11.11 -49.08 33.64
C HIS A 43 10.22 -47.84 33.45
N PHE A 44 10.06 -47.12 34.56
CA PHE A 44 9.39 -45.84 34.68
C PHE A 44 10.32 -44.79 34.07
N PHE A 45 10.09 -44.37 32.83
CA PHE A 45 10.73 -43.17 32.27
C PHE A 45 9.63 -42.19 31.87
N SER A 46 9.39 -41.25 32.77
CA SER A 46 8.54 -40.09 32.58
C SER A 46 9.08 -39.29 31.39
N LEU A 47 8.53 -39.52 30.21
CA LEU A 47 8.70 -38.68 29.04
C LEU A 47 7.86 -37.42 29.27
N PHE A 48 8.42 -36.47 30.00
CA PHE A 48 7.91 -35.12 30.06
C PHE A 48 8.09 -34.52 28.66
N LEU A 49 6.98 -34.37 27.94
CA LEU A 49 6.87 -33.55 26.75
C LEU A 49 7.26 -32.12 27.16
N LEU A 50 8.51 -31.74 26.89
CA LEU A 50 8.88 -30.33 26.78
C LEU A 50 8.25 -29.84 25.47
N LEU A 51 7.01 -29.36 25.57
CA LEU A 51 6.52 -28.33 24.67
C LEU A 51 7.41 -27.11 24.92
N SER A 52 8.49 -26.99 24.16
CA SER A 52 9.21 -25.75 23.98
C SER A 52 8.26 -24.79 23.27
N GLY A 53 7.47 -24.05 24.04
CA GLY A 53 6.88 -22.81 23.58
C GLY A 53 8.02 -21.88 23.17
N CYS A 54 7.88 -21.25 22.01
CA CYS A 54 8.79 -20.20 21.58
C CYS A 54 8.85 -19.13 22.67
N ASN A 55 9.96 -19.10 23.40
CA ASN A 55 10.28 -17.96 24.25
C ASN A 55 10.60 -16.78 23.31
N ARG A 56 10.22 -15.56 23.71
CA ARG A 56 10.52 -14.30 23.01
C ARG A 56 12.01 -13.94 23.06
N ASP A 57 12.90 -14.94 23.02
CA ASP A 57 14.34 -14.75 23.11
C ASP A 57 14.90 -14.55 21.69
N THR A 58 14.85 -13.28 21.28
CA THR A 58 15.85 -12.58 20.45
C THR A 58 16.79 -13.48 19.65
N CYS A 59 16.41 -13.83 18.43
CA CYS A 59 17.39 -14.13 17.39
C CYS A 59 17.79 -12.81 16.70
N CYS A 60 18.95 -12.29 17.12
CA CYS A 60 19.73 -11.24 16.44
C CYS A 60 19.23 -9.79 16.60
N ASP A 61 19.36 -9.25 17.81
CA ASP A 61 19.75 -7.86 18.18
C ASP A 61 19.66 -7.78 19.72
N GLU A 62 20.30 -6.80 20.38
CA GLU A 62 20.30 -6.69 21.85
C GLU A 62 18.87 -6.75 22.43
N PRO A 63 18.65 -7.42 23.58
CA PRO A 63 17.33 -7.51 24.19
C PRO A 63 16.78 -6.10 24.48
N LEU A 64 15.53 -5.87 24.08
CA LEU A 64 14.83 -4.60 24.33
C LEU A 64 14.85 -4.33 25.83
N GLN A 65 15.48 -3.23 26.24
CA GLN A 65 15.54 -2.83 27.64
C GLN A 65 14.12 -2.46 28.11
N GLU A 66 13.68 -2.97 29.25
CA GLU A 66 12.47 -2.50 29.93
C GLU A 66 12.68 -1.04 30.34
N MET A 67 12.28 -0.11 29.47
CA MET A 67 12.11 1.28 29.84
C MET A 67 10.64 1.50 30.21
N ASN A 68 10.42 2.18 31.34
CA ASN A 68 9.09 2.71 31.67
C ASN A 68 8.76 3.86 30.70
N PHE A 69 8.19 3.52 29.55
CA PHE A 69 7.48 4.47 28.70
C PHE A 69 6.01 4.05 28.58
N GLU A 70 5.14 5.02 28.35
CA GLU A 70 3.73 4.80 28.05
C GLU A 70 3.55 5.02 26.55
N ALA A 71 3.00 4.02 25.86
CA ALA A 71 2.72 4.13 24.43
C ALA A 71 1.57 5.12 24.19
N PRO A 72 1.57 5.84 23.05
CA PRO A 72 0.54 6.83 22.78
C PRO A 72 -0.82 6.17 22.60
N ALA A 73 -1.88 6.95 22.83
CA ALA A 73 -3.23 6.54 22.49
C ALA A 73 -3.39 6.46 20.96
N PRO A 74 -4.16 5.49 20.42
CA PRO A 74 -4.41 5.38 18.99
C PRO A 74 -4.88 6.69 18.33
N GLN A 75 -5.75 7.43 19.01
CA GLN A 75 -6.28 8.69 18.48
C GLN A 75 -5.21 9.78 18.31
N GLU A 76 -4.17 9.80 19.15
CA GLU A 76 -3.06 10.77 18.97
C GLU A 76 -2.34 10.52 17.66
N PHE A 77 -2.10 9.24 17.33
CA PHE A 77 -1.45 8.87 16.07
C PHE A 77 -2.32 9.14 14.85
N ILE A 78 -3.62 8.84 14.93
CA ILE A 78 -4.60 9.16 13.87
C ILE A 78 -4.64 10.67 13.62
N ASN A 79 -4.71 11.49 14.67
CA ASN A 79 -4.77 12.95 14.54
C ASN A 79 -3.53 13.52 13.82
N LEU A 80 -2.34 12.94 14.04
CA LEU A 80 -1.13 13.36 13.31
C LEU A 80 -1.24 13.05 11.81
N GLN A 81 -1.76 11.88 11.45
CA GLN A 81 -1.96 11.49 10.05
C GLN A 81 -3.02 12.36 9.36
N GLU A 82 -4.11 12.66 10.05
CA GLU A 82 -5.16 13.57 9.57
C GLU A 82 -4.61 14.98 9.37
N THR A 83 -3.84 15.50 10.33
CA THR A 83 -3.19 16.82 10.22
C THR A 83 -2.23 16.87 9.03
N ALA A 84 -1.47 15.79 8.80
CA ALA A 84 -0.59 15.70 7.63
C ALA A 84 -1.38 15.67 6.32
N ARG A 85 -2.48 14.92 6.26
CA ARG A 85 -3.39 14.89 5.09
C ARG A 85 -3.97 16.27 4.79
N GLU A 86 -4.47 16.97 5.82
CA GLU A 86 -4.99 18.33 5.68
C GLU A 86 -3.92 19.31 5.20
N THR A 87 -2.68 19.17 5.68
CA THR A 87 -1.54 20.00 5.26
C THR A 87 -1.20 19.79 3.78
N LEU A 88 -1.35 18.58 3.26
CA LEU A 88 -1.10 18.25 1.85
C LEU A 88 -2.32 18.53 0.94
N SER A 89 -3.48 18.81 1.51
CA SER A 89 -4.72 19.03 0.77
C SER A 89 -4.79 20.44 0.18
N THR A 90 -5.08 20.51 -1.12
CA THR A 90 -5.31 21.75 -1.85
C THR A 90 -6.78 21.83 -2.26
N ASN A 91 -7.43 22.94 -1.90
CA ASN A 91 -8.82 23.21 -2.28
C ASN A 91 -8.87 24.24 -3.41
N ILE A 92 -9.51 23.87 -4.52
CA ILE A 92 -9.63 24.69 -5.72
C ILE A 92 -11.10 24.94 -6.00
N ILE A 93 -11.52 26.20 -6.00
CA ILE A 93 -12.89 26.60 -6.35
C ILE A 93 -12.91 27.02 -7.82
N PHE A 94 -13.84 26.46 -8.59
CA PHE A 94 -14.05 26.80 -10.00
C PHE A 94 -15.54 26.85 -10.35
N GLN A 95 -15.87 27.53 -11.46
CA GLN A 95 -17.24 27.57 -11.98
C GLN A 95 -17.52 26.32 -12.84
N ALA A 96 -18.56 25.57 -12.51
CA ALA A 96 -18.94 24.34 -13.21
C ALA A 96 -19.10 24.53 -14.73
N GLU A 97 -19.66 25.66 -15.15
CA GLU A 97 -19.90 26.02 -16.54
C GLU A 97 -18.63 26.41 -17.31
N GLN A 98 -17.51 26.67 -16.61
CA GLN A 98 -16.21 26.98 -17.22
C GLN A 98 -15.29 25.75 -17.25
N GLY A 99 -15.52 24.78 -16.37
CA GLY A 99 -14.59 23.67 -16.15
C GLY A 99 -13.34 24.11 -15.37
N LEU A 100 -12.33 23.24 -15.36
CA LEU A 100 -11.07 23.44 -14.66
C LEU A 100 -9.90 22.99 -15.53
N GLU A 101 -8.84 23.80 -15.55
CA GLU A 101 -7.50 23.37 -15.95
C GLU A 101 -6.54 23.82 -14.84
N HIS A 102 -5.92 22.86 -14.17
CA HIS A 102 -5.01 23.09 -13.06
C HIS A 102 -3.72 22.31 -13.27
N THR A 103 -2.58 22.90 -12.90
CA THR A 103 -1.27 22.25 -12.90
C THR A 103 -0.69 22.33 -11.49
N SER A 104 -0.39 21.18 -10.91
CA SER A 104 0.29 21.06 -9.61
C SER A 104 1.74 21.54 -9.68
N ASP A 105 2.34 21.79 -8.51
CA ASP A 105 3.76 22.17 -8.40
C ASP A 105 4.70 21.10 -8.96
N ASN A 106 4.27 19.84 -8.96
CA ASN A 106 5.03 18.73 -9.54
C ASN A 106 4.67 18.45 -11.01
N GLY A 107 3.90 19.32 -11.66
CA GLY A 107 3.63 19.30 -13.11
C GLY A 107 2.52 18.36 -13.56
N MET A 108 1.84 17.65 -12.65
CA MET A 108 0.62 16.93 -12.99
C MET A 108 -0.49 17.93 -13.34
N MET A 109 -1.16 17.71 -14.45
CA MET A 109 -2.30 18.52 -14.90
C MET A 109 -3.62 17.80 -14.62
N ILE A 110 -4.61 18.55 -14.13
CA ILE A 110 -5.99 18.13 -13.88
C ILE A 110 -6.91 18.97 -14.76
N ILE A 111 -7.66 18.31 -15.63
CA ILE A 111 -8.54 18.97 -16.59
C ILE A 111 -9.96 18.41 -16.42
N ILE A 112 -10.89 19.27 -16.04
CA ILE A 112 -12.32 18.98 -15.96
C ILE A 112 -12.99 19.79 -17.07
N PRO A 113 -13.55 19.15 -18.11
CA PRO A 113 -14.21 19.89 -19.18
C PRO A 113 -15.44 20.66 -18.67
N GLN A 114 -15.82 21.71 -19.39
CA GLN A 114 -17.06 22.46 -19.13
C GLN A 114 -18.30 21.55 -19.33
N GLY A 115 -19.35 21.79 -18.53
CA GLY A 115 -20.64 21.11 -18.67
C GLY A 115 -20.65 19.64 -18.24
N CYS A 116 -19.71 19.26 -17.36
CA CYS A 116 -19.54 17.89 -16.87
C CYS A 116 -20.31 17.55 -15.59
N PHE A 117 -21.23 18.41 -15.17
CA PHE A 117 -21.99 18.22 -13.94
C PHE A 117 -23.47 18.36 -14.23
N THR A 118 -24.25 17.33 -13.93
CA THR A 118 -25.70 17.34 -14.02
C THR A 118 -26.34 16.95 -12.69
N SER A 119 -27.50 17.56 -12.43
CA SER A 119 -28.37 17.20 -11.31
C SER A 119 -29.08 15.88 -11.59
N ALA A 120 -29.72 15.30 -10.55
CA ALA A 120 -30.53 14.09 -10.69
C ALA A 120 -31.66 14.21 -11.73
N ASP A 121 -32.14 15.42 -12.01
CA ASP A 121 -33.17 15.71 -13.02
C ASP A 121 -32.57 15.93 -14.43
N GLY A 122 -31.26 15.75 -14.60
CA GLY A 122 -30.54 15.88 -15.88
C GLY A 122 -30.27 17.33 -16.31
N GLN A 123 -30.48 18.31 -15.43
CA GLN A 123 -30.12 19.71 -15.71
C GLN A 123 -28.65 19.95 -15.39
N LEU A 124 -27.99 20.73 -16.24
CA LEU A 124 -26.62 21.19 -15.99
C LEU A 124 -26.54 21.94 -14.66
N ILE A 125 -25.49 21.63 -13.92
CA ILE A 125 -25.11 22.30 -12.69
C ILE A 125 -24.22 23.49 -13.08
N ASP A 126 -24.63 24.69 -12.67
CA ASP A 126 -23.83 25.92 -12.74
C ASP A 126 -23.37 26.34 -11.33
N GLY A 127 -22.32 27.15 -11.27
CA GLY A 127 -21.81 27.79 -10.05
C GLY A 127 -20.59 27.10 -9.43
N ASP A 128 -20.28 27.48 -8.19
CA ASP A 128 -19.07 27.05 -7.49
C ASP A 128 -19.05 25.53 -7.22
N ILE A 129 -17.99 24.89 -7.68
CA ILE A 129 -17.57 23.54 -7.29
C ILE A 129 -16.20 23.64 -6.63
N THR A 130 -16.01 22.89 -5.55
CA THR A 130 -14.70 22.74 -4.90
C THR A 130 -14.11 21.39 -5.29
N LEU A 131 -12.91 21.41 -5.89
CA LEU A 131 -12.04 20.26 -5.99
C LEU A 131 -11.08 20.25 -4.79
N GLU A 132 -11.21 19.25 -3.94
CA GLU A 132 -10.17 18.85 -3.00
C GLU A 132 -9.19 17.92 -3.73
N PHE A 133 -7.91 18.26 -3.65
CA PHE A 133 -6.84 17.58 -4.35
C PHE A 133 -5.66 17.31 -3.41
N ILE A 134 -5.19 16.06 -3.36
CA ILE A 134 -3.95 15.69 -2.68
C ILE A 134 -3.05 14.98 -3.68
N GLU A 135 -1.77 15.35 -3.70
CA GLU A 135 -0.73 14.67 -4.47
C GLU A 135 0.21 13.95 -3.49
N LEU A 136 0.40 12.65 -3.66
CA LEU A 136 1.46 11.92 -2.97
C LEU A 136 2.60 11.77 -3.96
N TYR A 137 3.56 12.68 -3.88
CA TYR A 137 4.66 12.72 -4.83
C TYR A 137 5.75 11.73 -4.45
N ASP A 138 6.12 11.69 -3.18
CA ASP A 138 7.20 10.85 -2.69
C ASP A 138 6.79 10.00 -1.48
N ARG A 139 7.71 9.13 -1.06
CA ARG A 139 7.52 8.26 0.11
C ARG A 139 7.26 9.03 1.41
N ASN A 140 7.65 10.30 1.51
CA ASN A 140 7.40 11.10 2.71
C ASN A 140 5.90 11.38 2.83
N ASP A 141 5.27 11.80 1.73
CA ASP A 141 3.83 12.05 1.67
C ASP A 141 3.05 10.76 2.00
N MET A 142 3.45 9.65 1.41
CA MET A 142 2.84 8.33 1.63
C MET A 142 2.96 7.87 3.09
N LEU A 143 4.12 8.09 3.71
CA LEU A 143 4.40 7.72 5.11
C LEU A 143 3.47 8.47 6.07
N VAL A 144 3.41 9.80 5.96
CA VAL A 144 2.69 10.64 6.94
C VAL A 144 1.18 10.61 6.76
N THR A 145 0.67 10.28 5.56
CA THR A 145 -0.77 10.13 5.28
C THR A 145 -1.29 8.71 5.47
N ASN A 146 -0.42 7.77 5.84
CA ASN A 146 -0.73 6.34 5.89
C ASN A 146 -1.35 5.83 4.58
N LYS A 147 -0.67 6.17 3.47
CA LYS A 147 -1.04 5.77 2.10
C LYS A 147 0.13 5.06 1.43
N PRO A 148 0.52 3.87 1.93
CA PRO A 148 1.61 3.11 1.33
C PRO A 148 1.29 2.71 -0.12
N SER A 149 2.32 2.49 -0.92
CA SER A 149 2.18 2.10 -2.32
C SER A 149 2.05 0.58 -2.48
N MET A 150 1.15 -0.06 -1.73
CA MET A 150 0.96 -1.52 -1.77
C MET A 150 -0.25 -1.91 -2.63
N GLY A 151 0.01 -2.52 -3.78
CA GLY A 151 -1.00 -2.97 -4.73
C GLY A 151 -1.44 -4.40 -4.49
N GLN A 152 -2.74 -4.64 -4.56
CA GLN A 152 -3.36 -5.94 -4.58
C GLN A 152 -3.37 -6.49 -6.00
N ILE A 153 -2.51 -7.49 -6.25
CA ILE A 153 -2.43 -8.20 -7.53
C ILE A 153 -3.47 -9.33 -7.56
N THR A 154 -3.56 -10.07 -6.46
CA THR A 154 -4.59 -11.08 -6.20
C THR A 154 -5.00 -11.00 -4.73
N GLU A 155 -6.04 -11.73 -4.33
CA GLU A 155 -6.43 -11.82 -2.91
C GLU A 155 -5.26 -12.20 -1.98
N GLN A 156 -4.30 -12.99 -2.46
CA GLN A 156 -3.16 -13.50 -1.69
C GLN A 156 -1.81 -12.88 -2.06
N ILE A 157 -1.77 -11.94 -3.01
CA ILE A 157 -0.52 -11.33 -3.47
C ILE A 157 -0.64 -9.81 -3.39
N ARG A 158 0.30 -9.21 -2.65
CA ARG A 158 0.56 -7.78 -2.68
C ARG A 158 1.90 -7.52 -3.36
N SER A 159 2.00 -6.45 -4.12
CA SER A 159 3.27 -5.96 -4.64
C SER A 159 3.48 -4.51 -4.25
N LEU A 160 4.74 -4.12 -4.07
CA LEU A 160 5.09 -2.71 -4.04
C LEU A 160 4.74 -2.11 -5.40
N LEU A 161 4.12 -0.94 -5.40
CA LEU A 161 3.86 -0.15 -6.59
C LEU A 161 4.92 0.93 -6.65
N ILE A 162 5.64 0.96 -7.77
CA ILE A 162 6.60 1.99 -8.11
C ILE A 162 5.86 2.96 -9.03
N GLY A 163 5.50 4.09 -8.45
CA GLY A 163 4.57 5.03 -9.06
C GLY A 163 5.23 6.23 -9.71
N GLU A 164 4.58 6.72 -10.77
CA GLU A 164 4.77 8.04 -11.33
C GLU A 164 4.01 9.08 -10.51
N ARG A 165 2.78 8.72 -10.09
CA ARG A 165 1.93 9.56 -9.27
C ARG A 165 0.86 8.78 -8.53
N PHE A 166 0.61 9.15 -7.28
CA PHE A 166 -0.60 8.81 -6.55
C PHE A 166 -1.30 10.09 -6.11
N PHE A 167 -2.62 10.14 -6.18
CA PHE A 167 -3.38 11.36 -5.93
C PHE A 167 -4.81 11.09 -5.48
N TYR A 168 -5.40 12.05 -4.80
CA TYR A 168 -6.79 12.06 -4.36
C TYR A 168 -7.56 13.16 -5.08
N LEU A 169 -8.78 12.86 -5.51
CA LEU A 169 -9.72 13.84 -6.06
C LEU A 169 -11.03 13.74 -5.29
N ASN A 170 -11.57 14.88 -4.86
CA ASN A 170 -12.90 14.93 -4.29
C ASN A 170 -13.62 16.21 -4.68
N LEU A 171 -14.70 16.06 -5.44
CA LEU A 171 -15.53 17.16 -5.92
C LEU A 171 -16.71 17.36 -4.99
N THR A 172 -16.90 18.58 -4.52
CA THR A 172 -18.01 18.95 -3.64
C THR A 172 -18.71 20.23 -4.10
N ARG A 173 -20.00 20.31 -3.81
CA ARG A 173 -20.83 21.51 -3.94
C ARG A 173 -21.64 21.69 -2.68
N ASP A 174 -21.59 22.87 -2.08
CA ASP A 174 -22.29 23.17 -0.82
C ASP A 174 -22.01 22.13 0.29
N GLY A 175 -20.78 21.59 0.31
CA GLY A 175 -20.35 20.55 1.25
C GLY A 175 -20.86 19.14 0.94
N GLN A 176 -21.60 18.94 -0.15
CA GLN A 176 -22.04 17.63 -0.61
C GLN A 176 -21.16 17.11 -1.74
N GLN A 177 -20.76 15.86 -1.66
CA GLN A 177 -19.97 15.21 -2.69
C GLN A 177 -20.78 15.06 -3.97
N ILE A 178 -20.16 15.39 -5.11
CA ILE A 178 -20.74 15.25 -6.44
C ILE A 178 -19.79 14.44 -7.33
N VAL A 179 -20.32 13.94 -8.46
CA VAL A 179 -19.55 13.18 -9.44
C VAL A 179 -19.64 13.90 -10.78
N SER A 180 -18.55 13.90 -11.53
CA SER A 180 -18.51 14.39 -12.91
C SER A 180 -19.12 13.35 -13.86
N ASP A 181 -20.01 13.78 -14.74
CA ASP A 181 -20.59 12.99 -15.83
C ASP A 181 -19.58 12.74 -16.96
N CYS A 182 -18.48 13.49 -16.97
CA CYS A 182 -17.34 13.29 -17.86
C CYS A 182 -16.19 12.60 -17.14
N GLY A 183 -15.27 12.01 -17.91
CA GLY A 183 -13.94 11.68 -17.41
C GLY A 183 -13.13 12.94 -17.10
N ILE A 184 -12.56 12.99 -15.89
CA ILE A 184 -11.56 13.99 -15.50
C ILE A 184 -10.24 13.56 -16.14
N GLN A 185 -9.67 14.42 -16.97
CA GLN A 185 -8.41 14.14 -17.62
C GLN A 185 -7.26 14.49 -16.69
N ILE A 186 -6.35 13.52 -16.49
CA ILE A 186 -5.11 13.68 -15.75
C ILE A 186 -3.95 13.49 -16.71
N ARG A 187 -2.94 14.38 -16.61
CA ARG A 187 -1.69 14.26 -17.37
C ARG A 187 -0.50 14.32 -16.43
N VAL A 188 0.33 13.29 -16.45
CA VAL A 188 1.56 13.21 -15.64
C VAL A 188 2.77 13.22 -16.58
N PRO A 189 3.72 14.15 -16.44
CA PRO A 189 4.92 14.21 -17.29
C PRO A 189 5.78 12.95 -17.15
N ILE A 190 6.14 12.31 -18.27
CA ILE A 190 7.03 11.12 -18.30
C ILE A 190 8.49 11.51 -17.99
N SER A 191 8.87 12.75 -18.26
CA SER A 191 10.26 13.22 -18.09
C SER A 191 10.81 13.11 -16.67
N GLN A 192 9.95 12.87 -15.67
CA GLN A 192 10.36 12.69 -14.28
C GLN A 192 10.92 11.28 -14.00
N THR A 193 10.69 10.30 -14.88
CA THR A 193 11.19 8.92 -14.74
C THR A 193 12.15 8.49 -15.85
N GLY A 194 12.51 9.42 -16.74
CA GLY A 194 13.48 9.19 -17.81
C GLY A 194 12.81 8.68 -19.09
N ASP A 195 12.25 7.47 -19.04
CA ASP A 195 11.56 6.82 -20.16
C ASP A 195 10.16 6.34 -19.74
N ALA A 196 9.25 6.25 -20.72
CA ALA A 196 7.92 5.67 -20.48
C ALA A 196 8.08 4.19 -20.13
N ALA A 197 7.68 3.78 -18.93
CA ALA A 197 7.67 2.38 -18.54
C ALA A 197 6.55 1.64 -19.28
N GLU A 198 6.88 0.50 -19.90
CA GLU A 198 5.94 -0.30 -20.70
C GLU A 198 4.83 -0.94 -19.84
N ASP A 199 5.00 -0.98 -18.51
CA ASP A 199 4.21 -1.79 -17.59
C ASP A 199 3.38 -0.94 -16.61
N MET A 200 3.06 0.31 -16.97
CA MET A 200 2.27 1.21 -16.12
C MET A 200 0.78 0.87 -16.18
N PHE A 201 0.15 0.86 -15.00
CA PHE A 201 -1.28 0.66 -14.82
C PHE A 201 -1.89 1.83 -14.06
N LEU A 202 -3.20 1.98 -14.25
CA LEU A 202 -4.02 2.83 -13.41
C LEU A 202 -4.50 2.02 -12.20
N TRP A 203 -4.43 2.65 -11.04
CA TRP A 203 -4.77 2.09 -9.75
C TRP A 203 -5.84 2.93 -9.06
N GLU A 204 -6.64 2.29 -8.22
CA GLU A 204 -7.61 2.92 -7.33
C GLU A 204 -7.30 2.53 -5.89
N GLY A 205 -7.23 3.53 -5.01
CA GLY A 205 -6.96 3.31 -3.60
C GLY A 205 -8.23 2.97 -2.86
N MET A 206 -8.20 1.86 -2.12
CA MET A 206 -9.29 1.37 -1.31
C MET A 206 -9.00 1.69 0.16
N GLU A 207 -9.84 2.53 0.76
CA GLU A 207 -9.91 2.71 2.21
C GLU A 207 -11.04 1.84 2.74
N ASN A 208 -10.77 1.05 3.79
CA ASN A 208 -11.80 0.28 4.48
C ASN A 208 -12.07 0.83 5.89
N GLU A 209 -13.11 0.33 6.55
CA GLU A 209 -13.55 0.80 7.89
C GLU A 209 -12.49 0.64 9.00
N ASN A 210 -11.37 -0.07 8.74
CA ASN A 210 -10.28 -0.25 9.70
C ASN A 210 -9.03 0.56 9.32
N ASP A 211 -9.18 1.58 8.46
CA ASP A 211 -8.09 2.42 7.93
C ASP A 211 -6.94 1.63 7.25
N SER A 212 -7.22 0.39 6.84
CA SER A 212 -6.30 -0.38 6.02
C SER A 212 -6.42 0.09 4.58
N PHE A 213 -5.32 0.57 4.03
CA PHE A 213 -5.26 1.10 2.68
C PHE A 213 -4.49 0.16 1.73
N PHE A 214 -5.03 -0.07 0.55
CA PHE A 214 -4.35 -0.80 -0.52
C PHE A 214 -4.86 -0.35 -1.89
N TRP A 215 -4.06 -0.59 -2.93
CA TRP A 215 -4.40 -0.21 -4.30
C TRP A 215 -4.93 -1.40 -5.09
N ASN A 216 -6.03 -1.23 -5.81
CA ASN A 216 -6.53 -2.20 -6.79
C ASN A 216 -6.27 -1.70 -8.22
N VAL A 217 -6.16 -2.62 -9.17
CA VAL A 217 -6.13 -2.24 -10.58
C VAL A 217 -7.46 -1.59 -10.94
N TYR A 218 -7.39 -0.39 -11.51
CA TYR A 218 -8.56 0.35 -11.95
C TYR A 218 -8.80 0.10 -13.44
N THR A 219 -9.87 -0.63 -13.75
CA THR A 219 -10.17 -1.10 -15.11
C THR A 219 -11.18 -0.25 -15.86
N GLU A 220 -11.79 0.74 -15.21
CA GLU A 220 -12.83 1.59 -15.81
C GLU A 220 -12.27 2.82 -16.53
N GLY A 221 -10.98 3.12 -16.35
CA GLY A 221 -10.32 4.30 -16.93
C GLY A 221 -9.69 4.03 -18.28
N GLU A 222 -9.49 5.10 -19.03
CA GLU A 222 -8.60 5.09 -20.19
C GLU A 222 -7.18 5.46 -19.75
N PHE A 223 -6.17 4.79 -20.29
CA PHE A 223 -4.77 5.07 -19.99
C PHE A 223 -3.91 4.90 -21.26
N PHE A 224 -3.14 5.91 -21.60
CA PHE A 224 -2.23 5.90 -22.74
C PHE A 224 -1.12 6.93 -22.57
N THR A 225 -0.11 6.90 -23.45
CA THR A 225 0.93 7.91 -23.52
C THR A 225 0.71 8.85 -24.70
N GLU A 226 0.87 10.15 -24.47
CA GLU A 226 0.73 11.17 -25.52
C GLU A 226 1.66 12.35 -25.24
N ASN A 227 2.44 12.76 -26.24
CA ASN A 227 3.26 13.99 -26.20
C ASN A 227 4.16 14.14 -24.96
N GLY A 228 4.71 13.04 -24.44
CA GLY A 228 5.57 13.05 -23.25
C GLY A 228 4.82 13.01 -21.92
N TYR A 229 3.53 12.68 -21.94
CA TYR A 229 2.70 12.49 -20.75
C TYR A 229 2.10 11.10 -20.70
N TYR A 230 1.95 10.56 -19.50
CA TYR A 230 0.90 9.60 -19.21
C TYR A 230 -0.42 10.36 -19.14
N VAL A 231 -1.40 9.92 -19.91
CA VAL A 231 -2.73 10.53 -19.98
C VAL A 231 -3.76 9.52 -19.54
N THR A 232 -4.63 9.93 -18.63
CA THR A 232 -5.76 9.12 -18.21
C THR A 232 -7.03 9.92 -18.06
N TYR A 233 -8.17 9.24 -18.24
CA TYR A 233 -9.48 9.75 -17.89
C TYR A 233 -10.04 8.93 -16.74
N VAL A 234 -10.22 9.56 -15.60
CA VAL A 234 -10.77 8.94 -14.40
C VAL A 234 -12.16 9.50 -14.11
N SER A 235 -13.06 8.64 -13.65
CA SER A 235 -14.36 9.03 -13.11
C SER A 235 -14.33 8.95 -11.59
N GLY A 236 -15.24 9.68 -10.96
CA GLY A 236 -15.47 9.59 -9.52
C GLY A 236 -14.41 10.28 -8.66
N ASN A 237 -14.68 10.20 -7.36
CA ASN A 237 -13.81 10.72 -6.30
C ASN A 237 -12.98 9.59 -5.71
N GLY A 238 -11.99 9.93 -4.88
CA GLY A 238 -11.13 8.99 -4.18
C GLY A 238 -9.70 8.99 -4.69
N TRP A 239 -8.94 8.02 -4.19
CA TRP A 239 -7.55 7.81 -4.53
C TRP A 239 -7.39 7.14 -5.89
N LYS A 240 -6.44 7.64 -6.68
CA LYS A 240 -6.02 7.08 -7.97
C LYS A 240 -4.49 7.09 -8.05
N GLY A 241 -3.92 6.25 -8.89
CA GLY A 241 -2.47 6.20 -9.07
C GLY A 241 -2.04 5.64 -10.41
N ILE A 242 -0.91 6.12 -10.93
CA ILE A 242 -0.25 5.63 -12.13
C ILE A 242 1.05 5.00 -11.69
N ALA A 243 1.12 3.67 -11.76
CA ALA A 243 2.25 2.91 -11.24
C ALA A 243 2.39 1.55 -11.91
N HIS A 244 3.58 0.97 -11.82
CA HIS A 244 3.82 -0.43 -12.17
C HIS A 244 4.08 -1.24 -10.90
N ALA A 245 3.78 -2.54 -10.96
CA ALA A 245 4.11 -3.45 -9.87
C ALA A 245 5.62 -3.74 -9.90
N ALA A 246 6.29 -3.59 -8.76
CA ALA A 246 7.70 -3.92 -8.62
C ALA A 246 7.93 -5.40 -8.95
N ASN A 247 9.03 -5.66 -9.67
CA ASN A 247 9.44 -7.02 -10.06
C ASN A 247 10.85 -7.30 -9.54
N TYR A 248 11.02 -7.34 -8.22
CA TYR A 248 12.29 -7.72 -7.63
C TYR A 248 12.56 -9.22 -7.86
N PRO A 249 13.69 -9.60 -8.46
CA PRO A 249 14.04 -11.00 -8.69
C PRO A 249 14.35 -11.73 -7.38
N GLY A 250 14.43 -13.06 -7.45
CA GLY A 250 14.84 -13.91 -6.33
C GLY A 250 13.69 -14.53 -5.55
N GLU A 251 14.05 -15.39 -4.59
CA GLU A 251 13.09 -16.04 -3.69
C GLU A 251 12.48 -15.01 -2.73
N LYS A 252 11.18 -15.13 -2.49
CA LYS A 252 10.46 -14.24 -1.58
C LYS A 252 10.52 -14.76 -0.14
N ALA A 253 10.62 -13.86 0.82
CA ALA A 253 10.74 -14.17 2.25
C ALA A 253 9.78 -13.31 3.08
N GLY A 254 9.63 -13.67 4.37
CA GLY A 254 8.99 -12.81 5.34
C GLY A 254 9.99 -11.82 5.94
N ILE A 255 9.47 -10.71 6.45
CA ILE A 255 10.18 -9.77 7.31
C ILE A 255 9.34 -9.53 8.56
N GLN A 256 10.00 -9.49 9.72
CA GLN A 256 9.35 -9.26 11.01
C GLN A 256 10.07 -8.16 11.76
N VAL A 257 9.29 -7.26 12.35
CA VAL A 257 9.80 -6.16 13.17
C VAL A 257 9.11 -6.17 14.52
N LEU A 258 9.91 -6.35 15.56
CA LEU A 258 9.50 -6.28 16.96
C LEU A 258 9.80 -4.87 17.49
N ALA A 259 8.75 -4.07 17.70
CA ALA A 259 8.86 -2.81 18.41
C ALA A 259 8.82 -3.02 19.93
N SER A 260 9.26 -2.04 20.72
CA SER A 260 9.10 -2.06 22.18
C SER A 260 7.64 -2.28 22.62
N ASP A 261 7.48 -3.01 23.72
CA ASP A 261 6.18 -3.30 24.32
C ASP A 261 5.36 -2.01 24.53
N GLY A 262 4.08 -2.05 24.12
CA GLY A 262 3.18 -0.90 24.12
C GLY A 262 2.87 -0.37 22.72
N TYR A 263 3.79 -0.52 21.77
CA TYR A 263 3.51 -0.21 20.36
C TYR A 263 2.76 -1.36 19.67
N ASN A 264 1.76 -1.02 18.86
CA ASN A 264 0.94 -1.94 18.08
C ASN A 264 0.42 -1.26 16.81
N GLY A 265 -0.39 -1.97 16.01
CA GLY A 265 -0.95 -1.46 14.76
C GLY A 265 -2.00 -0.34 14.88
N GLU A 266 -2.41 0.04 16.09
CA GLU A 266 -3.37 1.13 16.32
C GLU A 266 -2.65 2.45 16.67
N ASN A 267 -1.45 2.38 17.26
CA ASN A 267 -0.73 3.55 17.75
C ASN A 267 0.65 3.74 17.11
N ALA A 268 1.06 2.83 16.24
CA ALA A 268 2.31 2.91 15.49
C ALA A 268 2.20 2.18 14.15
N ALA A 269 3.12 2.50 13.24
CA ALA A 269 3.28 1.81 11.97
C ALA A 269 4.75 1.63 11.62
N VAL A 270 5.04 0.55 10.89
CA VAL A 270 6.38 0.26 10.37
C VAL A 270 6.29 0.15 8.85
N TYR A 271 7.17 0.87 8.17
CA TYR A 271 7.27 0.89 6.73
C TYR A 271 8.65 0.47 6.26
N LEU A 272 8.72 0.00 5.01
CA LEU A 272 9.95 -0.33 4.30
C LEU A 272 10.12 0.68 3.17
N ALA A 273 11.18 1.48 3.24
CA ALA A 273 11.64 2.32 2.14
C ALA A 273 12.84 1.66 1.47
N TYR A 274 12.76 1.38 0.17
CA TYR A 274 13.87 0.80 -0.59
C TYR A 274 14.88 1.89 -0.93
N ALA A 275 16.17 1.59 -0.80
CA ALA A 275 17.23 2.60 -0.92
C ALA A 275 17.29 3.28 -2.30
N ASP A 276 16.82 2.61 -3.36
CA ASP A 276 16.82 3.17 -4.72
C ASP A 276 15.42 3.67 -5.16
N GLU A 277 14.41 3.65 -4.27
CA GLU A 277 13.03 4.00 -4.60
C GLU A 277 12.51 5.17 -3.77
N LYS A 278 12.35 6.32 -4.42
CA LYS A 278 11.86 7.56 -3.78
C LYS A 278 10.35 7.71 -3.79
N HIS A 279 9.68 7.03 -4.73
CA HIS A 279 8.25 7.17 -5.02
C HIS A 279 7.46 5.90 -4.63
N ALA A 280 7.99 5.13 -3.68
CA ALA A 280 7.36 3.90 -3.22
C ALA A 280 7.70 3.61 -1.75
N ILE A 281 6.73 3.05 -1.03
CA ILE A 281 6.92 2.59 0.35
C ILE A 281 5.97 1.44 0.66
N ALA A 282 6.48 0.38 1.30
CA ALA A 282 5.66 -0.73 1.78
C ALA A 282 5.30 -0.53 3.25
N GLN A 283 4.11 -0.95 3.67
CA GLN A 283 3.73 -1.00 5.09
C GLN A 283 3.71 -2.44 5.58
N LEU A 284 4.21 -2.66 6.80
CA LEU A 284 4.07 -3.93 7.51
C LEU A 284 2.77 -3.94 8.31
N TYR A 285 2.16 -5.11 8.40
CA TYR A 285 0.90 -5.34 9.10
C TYR A 285 1.17 -5.80 10.52
N TRP A 286 0.39 -5.30 11.48
CA TRP A 286 0.45 -5.79 12.84
C TRP A 286 -0.18 -7.20 12.95
N ASP A 287 0.60 -8.17 13.42
CA ASP A 287 0.11 -9.51 13.74
C ASP A 287 -0.16 -9.64 15.25
N ASN A 288 -1.44 -9.71 15.60
CA ASN A 288 -1.90 -9.88 16.98
C ASN A 288 -1.43 -11.18 17.64
N LYS A 289 -1.07 -12.22 16.88
CA LYS A 289 -0.61 -13.51 17.45
C LYS A 289 0.83 -13.44 17.93
N THR A 290 1.68 -12.76 17.17
CA THR A 290 3.11 -12.64 17.47
C THR A 290 3.44 -11.33 18.18
N SER A 291 2.54 -10.34 18.12
CA SER A 291 2.75 -8.95 18.56
C SER A 291 3.93 -8.31 17.85
N MET A 292 3.99 -8.50 16.53
CA MET A 292 5.05 -7.97 15.67
C MET A 292 4.43 -7.36 14.41
N PHE A 293 5.14 -6.41 13.80
CA PHE A 293 4.85 -5.96 12.45
C PHE A 293 5.46 -6.95 11.44
N THR A 294 4.69 -7.39 10.46
CA THR A 294 5.08 -8.43 9.51
C THR A 294 4.55 -8.18 8.11
N ASP A 295 5.18 -8.79 7.10
CA ASP A 295 4.57 -8.95 5.77
C ASP A 295 3.80 -10.29 5.74
N PRO A 296 2.46 -10.29 5.81
CA PRO A 296 1.68 -11.53 5.80
C PRO A 296 1.71 -12.24 4.45
N TYR A 297 2.08 -11.54 3.37
CA TYR A 297 2.11 -12.08 2.02
C TYR A 297 3.47 -12.67 1.66
N ARG A 298 4.50 -12.42 2.48
CA ARG A 298 5.89 -12.89 2.29
C ARG A 298 6.38 -12.62 0.86
N GLN A 299 6.16 -11.41 0.38
CA GLN A 299 6.51 -10.95 -0.97
C GLN A 299 7.82 -10.14 -0.99
N PHE A 300 8.46 -10.02 0.15
CA PHE A 300 9.73 -9.32 0.31
C PHE A 300 10.89 -10.09 -0.36
N SER A 301 11.79 -9.39 -1.06
CA SER A 301 13.00 -9.98 -1.67
C SER A 301 14.23 -9.75 -0.78
N PRO A 302 14.89 -10.82 -0.26
CA PRO A 302 16.13 -10.70 0.52
C PRO A 302 17.28 -10.04 -0.24
N ASN A 303 18.26 -9.54 0.50
CA ASN A 303 19.47 -8.85 0.02
C ASN A 303 19.21 -7.51 -0.66
N LEU A 304 18.06 -6.90 -0.40
CA LEU A 304 17.80 -5.52 -0.76
C LEU A 304 18.17 -4.61 0.41
N ASP A 305 18.82 -3.50 0.10
CA ASP A 305 19.06 -2.43 1.07
C ASP A 305 17.78 -1.63 1.27
N ILE A 306 17.29 -1.64 2.51
CA ILE A 306 16.04 -1.00 2.89
C ILE A 306 16.23 -0.21 4.18
N HIS A 307 15.37 0.78 4.38
CA HIS A 307 15.22 1.50 5.62
C HIS A 307 13.91 1.07 6.27
N LEU A 308 14.00 0.53 7.48
CA LEU A 308 12.85 0.37 8.36
C LEU A 308 12.49 1.74 8.93
N LEU A 309 11.28 2.20 8.64
CA LEU A 309 10.74 3.47 9.12
C LEU A 309 9.65 3.16 10.13
N PHE A 310 9.94 3.38 11.41
CA PHE A 310 8.94 3.33 12.45
C PHE A 310 8.38 4.74 12.67
N ILE A 311 7.06 4.85 12.78
CA ILE A 311 6.38 6.09 13.17
C ILE A 311 5.28 5.83 14.21
N SER A 312 5.09 6.78 15.11
CA SER A 312 4.10 6.79 16.18
C SER A 312 3.88 8.25 16.64
N ALA A 313 3.03 8.47 17.63
CA ALA A 313 2.80 9.77 18.23
C ALA A 313 3.58 9.96 19.55
N GLU A 314 3.85 11.22 19.88
CA GLU A 314 4.14 11.66 21.23
C GLU A 314 3.51 13.04 21.46
N GLY A 315 2.29 13.03 21.99
CA GLY A 315 1.47 14.23 22.00
C GLY A 315 1.23 14.73 20.57
N GLU A 316 1.62 15.98 20.31
CA GLU A 316 1.48 16.63 18.98
C GLU A 316 2.72 16.44 18.08
N GLN A 317 3.71 15.65 18.50
CA GLN A 317 4.92 15.37 17.73
C GLN A 317 4.90 13.95 17.15
N TRP A 318 5.58 13.78 16.02
CA TRP A 318 5.87 12.46 15.47
C TRP A 318 7.04 11.85 16.23
N ARG A 319 6.84 10.65 16.77
CA ARG A 319 7.94 9.80 17.22
C ARG A 319 8.32 8.85 16.10
N TYR A 320 9.61 8.73 15.81
CA TYR A 320 10.08 7.94 14.67
C TYR A 320 11.42 7.25 14.93
N ALA A 321 11.72 6.20 14.17
CA ALA A 321 13.06 5.65 14.03
C ALA A 321 13.32 5.29 12.56
N VAL A 322 14.58 5.39 12.16
CA VAL A 322 15.07 5.02 10.85
C VAL A 322 16.21 4.03 11.04
N LYS A 323 16.04 2.79 10.60
CA LYS A 323 17.04 1.74 10.71
C LYS A 323 17.38 1.18 9.33
N SER A 324 18.58 1.48 8.85
CA SER A 324 19.11 0.94 7.60
C SER A 324 19.53 -0.52 7.79
N ILE A 325 19.02 -1.41 6.94
CA ILE A 325 19.32 -2.84 6.99
C ILE A 325 19.53 -3.36 5.57
N THR A 326 20.36 -4.39 5.45
CA THR A 326 20.26 -5.31 4.32
C THR A 326 19.33 -6.43 4.76
N ALA A 327 18.26 -6.63 4.02
CA ALA A 327 17.21 -7.51 4.49
C ALA A 327 17.60 -8.99 4.35
N GLU A 328 17.44 -9.75 5.43
CA GLU A 328 17.75 -11.16 5.52
C GLU A 328 16.45 -11.96 5.64
N ALA A 329 16.41 -13.14 5.01
CA ALA A 329 15.22 -13.97 5.00
C ALA A 329 14.83 -14.42 6.42
N ASP A 330 13.56 -14.19 6.79
CA ASP A 330 12.94 -14.64 8.04
C ASP A 330 13.67 -14.16 9.32
N LYS A 331 14.42 -13.05 9.23
CA LYS A 331 15.04 -12.37 10.37
C LYS A 331 14.02 -11.48 11.10
N ILE A 332 14.13 -11.46 12.42
CA ILE A 332 13.41 -10.50 13.27
C ILE A 332 14.32 -9.30 13.49
N TYR A 333 13.84 -8.11 13.14
CA TYR A 333 14.49 -6.85 13.46
C TYR A 333 13.82 -6.24 14.68
N THR A 334 14.61 -5.61 15.55
CA THR A 334 14.06 -4.89 16.70
C THR A 334 14.09 -3.39 16.48
N ILE A 335 13.09 -2.70 17.04
CA ILE A 335 13.08 -1.24 17.19
C ILE A 335 12.81 -0.89 18.64
N ALA A 336 13.84 -0.45 19.36
CA ALA A 336 13.71 -0.07 20.76
C ALA A 336 13.17 1.35 20.91
N HIS A 337 12.33 1.62 21.90
CA HIS A 337 11.89 2.99 22.21
C HIS A 337 13.09 3.94 22.38
N SER A 338 14.18 3.49 23.00
CA SER A 338 15.41 4.26 23.20
C SER A 338 16.12 4.68 21.91
N GLU A 339 15.84 4.04 20.79
CA GLU A 339 16.42 4.38 19.48
C GLU A 339 15.53 5.34 18.67
N THR A 340 14.33 5.63 19.16
CA THR A 340 13.40 6.56 18.51
C THR A 340 13.68 8.02 18.91
N SER A 341 13.32 8.94 18.02
CA SER A 341 13.43 10.39 18.19
C SER A 341 12.07 11.04 17.97
N THR A 342 11.91 12.29 18.43
CA THR A 342 10.71 13.10 18.18
C THR A 342 10.98 14.19 17.15
N ALA A 343 9.99 14.51 16.33
CA ALA A 343 10.07 15.54 15.32
C ALA A 343 8.71 16.22 15.08
N THR A 344 8.75 17.48 14.65
CA THR A 344 7.61 18.09 13.95
C THR A 344 7.40 17.42 12.59
N LEU A 345 6.23 17.63 11.96
CA LEU A 345 5.96 17.12 10.61
C LEU A 345 7.07 17.55 9.63
N THR A 346 7.44 18.83 9.59
CA THR A 346 8.47 19.35 8.68
C THR A 346 9.85 18.72 8.91
N GLU A 347 10.22 18.48 10.16
CA GLU A 347 11.49 17.82 10.50
C GLU A 347 11.47 16.35 10.10
N LEU A 348 10.37 15.63 10.33
CA LEU A 348 10.21 14.24 9.90
C LEU A 348 10.34 14.13 8.38
N LEU A 349 9.58 14.94 7.62
CA LEU A 349 9.67 14.96 6.15
C LEU A 349 11.11 15.23 5.69
N SER A 350 11.83 16.15 6.35
CA SER A 350 13.22 16.45 6.05
C SER A 350 14.20 15.31 6.35
N VAL A 351 13.88 14.42 7.30
CA VAL A 351 14.67 13.22 7.59
C VAL A 351 14.47 12.18 6.50
N ILE A 352 13.21 11.89 6.15
CA ILE A 352 12.87 10.84 5.17
C ILE A 352 13.31 11.25 3.75
N ALA A 353 13.23 12.54 3.40
CA ALA A 353 13.73 13.08 2.14
C ALA A 353 15.25 12.92 1.93
N LYS A 354 16.03 12.72 3.00
CA LYS A 354 17.49 12.52 2.94
C LYS A 354 17.90 11.07 2.80
N LEU A 355 16.95 10.14 2.91
CA LEU A 355 17.22 8.74 2.58
C LEU A 355 17.65 8.65 1.10
N PRO A 356 18.57 7.73 0.76
CA PRO A 356 19.05 7.54 -0.60
C PRO A 356 17.92 7.42 -1.62
#